data_AF-A0A381S400-F1
#
_entry.id   AF-A0A381S400-F1
#
_cell.length_a   1.000
_cell.length_b   1.000
_cell.length_c   1.000
_cell.angle_alpha   90.00
_cell.angle_beta   90.00
_cell.angle_gamma   90.00
#
_symmetry.space_group_name_H-M   'P 1'
#
loop_
_entity.id
_entity.type
_entity.pdbx_description
1 polymer ?
#
loop_
_entity_poly.entity_id
_entity_poly.type
_entity_poly.pdbx_seq_one_letter_code
_entity_poly.pdbx_strand_id
1 'polypeptide(L)'
;MTDVAIIGIGLHPFGRTKGVSGQDQGIHAAREALKDAGVDWSDLEFAYGGSAAAGSADSMVNKMGLTGLQFINVANGCATGGSAL
;
A
#
# COMPACT_ATOMS: atom_id res chain seq x y z
N MET A 1 13.01 21.33 8.79
CA MET A 1 12.04 20.22 8.71
C MET A 1 10.85 20.74 7.94
N THR A 2 10.45 20.07 6.88
CA THR A 2 9.25 20.44 6.12
C THR A 2 8.04 19.77 6.76
N ASP A 3 6.87 20.43 6.67
CA ASP A 3 5.62 19.84 7.14
C ASP A 3 5.22 18.65 6.27
N VAL A 4 4.56 17.67 6.87
CA VAL A 4 4.06 16.46 6.20
C VAL A 4 2.56 16.34 6.48
N ALA A 5 1.80 15.96 5.45
CA ALA A 5 0.35 15.81 5.53
C ALA A 5 -0.10 14.47 4.95
N ILE A 6 -1.16 13.90 5.52
CA ILE A 6 -1.89 12.77 4.94
C ILE A 6 -2.96 13.36 4.02
N ILE A 7 -2.84 13.14 2.71
CA ILE A 7 -3.75 13.70 1.71
C ILE A 7 -4.79 12.70 1.19
N GLY A 8 -4.67 11.41 1.55
CA GLY A 8 -5.66 10.41 1.19
C GLY A 8 -5.53 9.15 2.04
N ILE A 9 -6.65 8.45 2.21
CA ILE A 9 -6.75 7.20 2.97
C ILE A 9 -7.54 6.15 2.19
N GLY A 10 -7.21 4.87 2.40
CA GLY A 10 -7.91 3.78 1.74
C GLY A 10 -7.86 2.50 2.57
N LEU A 11 -8.92 1.72 2.49
CA LEU A 11 -9.08 0.51 3.29
C LEU A 11 -9.92 -0.51 2.52
N HIS A 12 -9.40 -1.71 2.35
CA HIS A 12 -10.25 -2.86 2.06
C HIS A 12 -10.95 -3.28 3.37
N PRO A 13 -12.30 -3.44 3.41
CA PRO A 13 -13.03 -3.76 4.62
C PRO A 13 -12.45 -4.98 5.37
N PHE A 14 -12.35 -4.87 6.69
CA PHE A 14 -11.86 -5.96 7.52
C PHE A 14 -12.88 -7.09 7.59
N GLY A 15 -12.40 -8.32 7.45
CA GLY A 15 -13.23 -9.51 7.56
C GLY A 15 -12.68 -10.70 6.80
N ARG A 16 -13.50 -11.75 6.72
CA ARG A 16 -13.20 -12.94 5.92
C ARG A 16 -13.68 -12.72 4.49
N THR A 17 -12.75 -12.58 3.56
CA THR A 17 -13.06 -12.42 2.14
C THR A 17 -12.54 -13.60 1.34
N LYS A 18 -13.42 -14.59 1.14
CA LYS A 18 -13.08 -15.81 0.39
C LYS A 18 -12.74 -15.46 -1.05
N GLY A 19 -11.61 -15.96 -1.55
CA GLY A 19 -11.17 -15.78 -2.94
C GLY A 19 -10.43 -14.48 -3.20
N VAL A 20 -10.22 -13.62 -2.20
CA VAL A 20 -9.43 -12.39 -2.32
C VAL A 20 -8.12 -12.58 -1.59
N SER A 21 -6.99 -12.44 -2.29
CA SER A 21 -5.67 -12.55 -1.65
C SER A 21 -5.37 -11.31 -0.80
N GLY A 22 -4.49 -11.43 0.19
CA GLY A 22 -4.04 -10.26 0.97
C GLY A 22 -3.36 -9.19 0.11
N GLN A 23 -2.72 -9.59 -0.99
CA GLN A 23 -2.17 -8.65 -1.97
C GLN A 23 -3.28 -7.89 -2.70
N ASP A 24 -4.34 -8.57 -3.12
CA ASP A 24 -5.48 -7.92 -3.79
C ASP A 24 -6.23 -6.98 -2.82
N GLN A 25 -6.31 -7.32 -1.54
CA GLN A 25 -6.82 -6.41 -0.50
C GLN A 25 -5.94 -5.16 -0.37
N GLY A 26 -4.61 -5.32 -0.35
CA GLY A 26 -3.67 -4.21 -0.32
C GLY A 26 -3.75 -3.31 -1.55
N ILE A 27 -3.86 -3.91 -2.74
CA ILE A 27 -4.04 -3.18 -4.01
C ILE A 27 -5.35 -2.39 -4.01
N HIS A 28 -6.44 -2.99 -3.53
CA HIS A 28 -7.71 -2.28 -3.38
C HIS A 28 -7.57 -1.07 -2.45
N ALA A 29 -6.99 -1.27 -1.26
CA ALA A 29 -6.77 -0.19 -0.30
C ALA A 29 -5.89 0.93 -0.87
N ALA A 30 -4.81 0.59 -1.58
CA ALA A 30 -3.92 1.56 -2.21
C ALA A 30 -4.64 2.38 -3.31
N ARG A 31 -5.48 1.73 -4.13
CA ARG A 31 -6.27 2.42 -5.17
C ARG A 31 -7.31 3.36 -4.58
N GLU A 32 -7.98 2.98 -3.49
CA GLU A 32 -8.89 3.88 -2.79
C GLU A 32 -8.16 5.08 -2.18
N ALA A 33 -6.96 4.87 -1.61
CA ALA A 33 -6.14 5.96 -1.06
C ALA A 33 -5.68 6.97 -2.13
N LEU A 34 -5.24 6.48 -3.29
CA LEU A 34 -4.87 7.31 -4.43
C LEU A 34 -6.06 8.13 -4.93
N LYS A 35 -7.24 7.49 -5.02
CA LYS A 35 -8.48 8.15 -5.43
C LYS A 35 -8.91 9.24 -4.45
N ASP A 36 -8.83 8.98 -3.15
CA ASP A 36 -9.12 9.96 -2.10
C ASP A 36 -8.16 11.16 -2.15
N ALA A 37 -6.88 10.90 -2.43
CA ALA A 37 -5.85 11.92 -2.64
C ALA A 37 -5.98 12.68 -3.98
N GLY A 38 -6.71 12.14 -4.95
CA GLY A 38 -6.86 12.73 -6.28
C GLY A 38 -5.58 12.68 -7.14
N VAL A 39 -4.73 11.67 -6.93
CA VAL A 39 -3.47 11.48 -7.67
C VAL A 39 -3.41 10.10 -8.31
N ASP A 40 -2.60 9.96 -9.36
CA ASP A 40 -2.38 8.69 -10.04
C ASP A 40 -1.18 7.94 -9.45
N TRP A 41 -1.15 6.61 -9.63
CA TRP A 41 -0.02 5.77 -9.19
C TRP A 41 1.32 6.20 -9.81
N SER A 42 1.29 6.73 -11.04
CA SER A 42 2.47 7.25 -11.74
C SER A 42 3.05 8.52 -11.12
N ASP A 43 2.28 9.20 -10.27
CA ASP A 43 2.72 10.43 -9.60
C ASP A 43 3.55 10.14 -8.35
N LEU A 44 3.54 8.88 -7.85
CA LEU A 44 4.27 8.49 -6.66
C LEU A 44 5.76 8.23 -6.94
N GLU A 45 6.61 8.79 -6.10
CA GLU A 45 8.07 8.66 -6.20
C GLU A 45 8.60 7.40 -5.48
N PHE A 46 7.95 7.01 -4.38
CA PHE A 46 8.32 5.86 -3.57
C PHE A 46 7.12 5.28 -2.83
N ALA A 47 7.25 4.03 -2.37
CA ALA A 47 6.26 3.37 -1.55
C ALA A 47 6.89 2.55 -0.43
N TYR A 48 6.17 2.46 0.68
CA TYR A 48 6.49 1.60 1.81
C TYR A 48 5.33 0.65 2.05
N GLY A 49 5.63 -0.58 2.42
CA GLY A 49 4.58 -1.54 2.75
C GLY A 49 5.15 -2.82 3.32
N GLY A 50 4.30 -3.63 3.93
CA GLY A 50 4.72 -4.88 4.50
C GLY A 50 3.54 -5.79 4.82
N SER A 51 3.82 -7.08 4.91
CA SER A 51 2.85 -8.07 5.34
C SER A 51 3.52 -9.22 6.08
N ALA A 52 2.85 -9.74 7.10
CA ALA A 52 3.26 -10.95 7.78
C ALA A 52 2.79 -12.24 7.06
N ALA A 53 1.76 -12.15 6.21
CA ALA A 53 1.08 -13.34 5.67
C ALA A 53 0.69 -13.24 4.18
N ALA A 54 0.77 -12.06 3.56
CA ALA A 54 0.39 -11.85 2.16
C ALA A 54 1.60 -11.89 1.19
N GLY A 55 2.75 -12.36 1.66
CA GLY A 55 4.00 -12.31 0.90
C GLY A 55 4.61 -10.90 0.87
N SER A 56 5.53 -10.69 -0.07
CA SER A 56 6.26 -9.43 -0.22
C SER A 56 5.36 -8.32 -0.76
N ALA A 57 5.34 -7.14 -0.13
CA ALA A 57 4.40 -6.07 -0.45
C ALA A 57 4.74 -5.38 -1.78
N ASP A 58 6.02 -5.23 -2.10
CA ASP A 58 6.52 -4.71 -3.39
C ASP A 58 6.01 -5.50 -4.61
N SER A 59 5.68 -6.78 -4.45
CA SER A 59 5.11 -7.57 -5.56
C SER A 59 3.78 -7.03 -6.08
N MET A 60 3.07 -6.19 -5.29
CA MET A 60 1.86 -5.49 -5.72
C MET A 60 2.11 -4.53 -6.89
N VAL A 61 3.34 -4.03 -7.06
CA VAL A 61 3.72 -3.12 -8.16
C VAL A 61 3.37 -3.73 -9.53
N ASN A 62 3.47 -5.05 -9.69
CA ASN A 62 3.10 -5.75 -10.93
C ASN A 62 1.63 -5.56 -11.34
N LYS A 63 0.73 -5.34 -10.36
CA LYS A 63 -0.71 -5.13 -10.57
C LYS A 63 -1.12 -3.65 -10.45
N MET A 64 -0.30 -2.83 -9.81
CA MET A 64 -0.52 -1.38 -9.71
C MET A 64 -0.06 -0.66 -10.98
N GLY A 65 1.04 -1.09 -11.57
CA GLY A 65 1.66 -0.52 -12.76
C GLY A 65 3.17 -0.34 -12.57
N LEU A 66 3.96 -0.68 -13.58
CA LEU A 66 5.42 -0.55 -13.54
C LEU A 66 5.83 0.89 -13.86
N THR A 67 6.15 1.69 -12.83
CA THR A 67 6.56 3.10 -13.00
C THR A 67 8.05 3.32 -12.76
N GLY A 68 8.76 2.32 -12.22
CA GLY A 68 10.13 2.47 -11.74
C GLY A 68 10.25 3.03 -10.31
N LEU A 69 9.13 3.23 -9.60
CA LEU A 69 9.15 3.67 -8.20
C LEU A 69 10.03 2.76 -7.34
N GLN A 70 10.63 3.35 -6.30
CA GLN A 70 11.32 2.56 -5.28
C GLN A 70 10.29 2.04 -4.26
N PHE A 71 10.35 0.74 -3.95
CA PHE A 71 9.49 0.14 -2.94
C PHE A 71 10.34 -0.44 -1.79
N ILE A 72 10.01 -0.09 -0.56
CA ILE A 72 10.67 -0.59 0.64
C ILE A 72 9.73 -1.54 1.40
N ASN A 73 10.15 -2.79 1.52
CA ASN A 73 9.46 -3.76 2.37
C ASN A 73 9.82 -3.53 3.85
N VAL A 74 8.80 -3.28 4.67
CA VAL A 74 8.92 -3.07 6.11
C VAL A 74 8.46 -4.32 6.86
N ALA A 75 9.17 -4.71 7.90
CA ALA A 75 8.81 -5.85 8.76
C ALA A 75 8.96 -5.47 10.23
N ASN A 76 7.85 -5.41 10.96
CA ASN A 76 7.84 -5.16 12.40
C ASN A 76 6.66 -5.87 13.11
N GLY A 77 6.37 -7.11 12.71
CA GLY A 77 5.25 -7.90 13.26
C GLY A 77 3.92 -7.14 13.20
N CYS A 78 3.20 -7.11 14.32
CA CYS A 78 1.92 -6.39 14.44
C CYS A 78 2.03 -4.88 14.19
N ALA A 79 3.22 -4.29 14.35
CA ALA A 79 3.47 -2.86 14.18
C ALA A 79 3.91 -2.50 12.74
N THR A 80 3.99 -3.46 11.82
CA THR A 80 4.49 -3.25 10.44
C THR A 80 3.84 -2.05 9.75
N GLY A 81 2.50 -1.91 9.82
CA GLY A 81 1.81 -0.79 9.20
C GLY A 81 2.14 0.57 9.82
N GLY A 82 2.31 0.61 11.15
CA GLY A 82 2.70 1.84 11.85
C GLY A 82 4.17 2.22 11.65
N SER A 83 5.06 1.25 11.37
CA SER A 83 6.47 1.52 11.04
C SER A 83 6.70 1.88 9.57
N ALA A 84 5.72 1.64 8.70
CA ALA A 84 5.77 2.02 7.30
C ALA A 84 5.26 3.46 7.04
N LEU A 85 4.60 4.07 8.04
CA LEU A 85 4.14 5.46 8.03
C LEU A 85 5.19 6.37 8.69
#